data_AF-A0A1X0JS24-F1
#
_entry.id   AF-A0A1X0JS24-F1
#
_cell.length_a   1.000
_cell.length_b   1.000
_cell.length_c   1.000
_cell.angle_alpha   90.00
_cell.angle_beta   90.00
_cell.angle_gamma   90.00
#
_symmetry.space_group_name_H-M   'P 1'
#
loop_
_entity.id
_entity.type
_entity.pdbx_description
1 polymer ?
#
loop_
_entity_poly.entity_id
_entity_poly.type
_entity_poly.pdbx_seq_one_letter_code
_entity_poly.pdbx_strand_id
1 'polypeptide(L)'
;MIIDSSALIALIQGEAPYTEQIAAALAGDRSPVMSTANAAECLIVLTSRHGATARTVFDRLRSEINLEFQPFTLEHAWIAHRAYLQYGKGRHPAALNYGDTMAYATAKLAQEPLIAIGNDFAQTDLEFDGVIGYWPTH
;
A
#
# COMPACT_ATOMS: atom_id res chain seq x y z
N MET A 1 7.74 0.99 -8.62
CA MET A 1 7.25 0.50 -7.31
C MET A 1 5.73 0.57 -7.18
N ILE A 2 5.15 -0.28 -6.33
CA ILE A 2 3.76 -0.27 -5.88
C ILE A 2 3.63 0.45 -4.52
N ILE A 3 2.59 1.26 -4.34
CA ILE A 3 2.23 1.92 -3.08
C ILE A 3 0.96 1.30 -2.50
N ASP A 4 1.03 0.87 -1.25
CA ASP A 4 -0.11 0.46 -0.44
C ASP A 4 -0.89 1.66 0.13
N SER A 5 -2.17 1.45 0.48
CA SER A 5 -3.03 2.46 1.09
C SER A 5 -2.42 3.01 2.39
N SER A 6 -1.79 2.17 3.22
CA SER A 6 -1.17 2.57 4.49
C SER A 6 -0.10 3.65 4.31
N ALA A 7 0.80 3.46 3.34
CA ALA A 7 1.88 4.39 3.03
C ALA A 7 1.33 5.74 2.55
N LEU A 8 0.33 5.72 1.65
CA LEU A 8 -0.27 6.95 1.14
C LEU A 8 -1.05 7.69 2.23
N ILE A 9 -1.74 6.97 3.12
CA ILE A 9 -2.44 7.56 4.28
C ILE A 9 -1.43 8.25 5.20
N ALA A 10 -0.35 7.58 5.57
CA ALA A 10 0.67 8.16 6.45
C ALA A 10 1.31 9.41 5.84
N LEU A 11 1.58 9.40 4.54
CA LEU A 11 2.13 10.55 3.82
C LEU A 11 1.14 11.74 3.84
N ILE A 12 -0.17 11.49 3.63
CA ILE A 12 -1.22 12.53 3.70
C ILE A 12 -1.36 13.09 5.12
N GLN A 13 -1.27 12.22 6.11
CA GLN A 13 -1.51 12.57 7.51
C GLN A 13 -0.28 13.16 8.20
N GLY A 14 0.87 13.18 7.52
CA GLY A 14 2.13 13.61 8.13
C GLY A 14 2.55 12.72 9.30
N GLU A 15 2.26 11.41 9.22
CA GLU A 15 2.58 10.46 10.28
C GLU A 15 4.10 10.28 10.34
N ALA A 16 4.72 10.81 11.40
CA ALA A 16 6.14 10.67 11.67
C ALA A 16 6.44 9.33 12.36
N PRO A 17 7.56 8.64 12.02
CA PRO A 17 8.61 9.04 11.08
C PRO A 17 8.36 8.63 9.62
N TYR A 18 7.24 7.97 9.30
CA TYR A 18 6.99 7.33 8.00
C TYR A 18 7.01 8.28 6.83
N THR A 19 6.50 9.50 7.02
CA THR A 19 6.45 10.55 6.00
C THR A 19 7.81 10.77 5.34
N GLU A 20 8.88 10.89 6.13
CA GLU A 20 10.24 11.14 5.62
C GLU A 20 10.80 9.92 4.89
N GLN A 21 10.56 8.72 5.42
CA GLN A 21 11.06 7.47 4.83
C GLN A 21 10.38 7.18 3.48
N ILE A 22 9.06 7.37 3.42
CA ILE A 22 8.28 7.20 2.19
C ILE A 22 8.70 8.26 1.17
N ALA A 23 8.83 9.53 1.57
CA ALA A 23 9.30 10.59 0.67
C ALA A 23 10.70 10.31 0.10
N ALA A 24 11.62 9.82 0.92
CA ALA A 24 12.97 9.43 0.46
C ALA A 24 12.93 8.28 -0.56
N ALA A 25 12.05 7.30 -0.36
CA ALA A 25 11.87 6.19 -1.29
C ALA A 25 11.26 6.64 -2.62
N LEU A 26 10.25 7.51 -2.56
CA LEU A 26 9.62 8.11 -3.74
C LEU A 26 10.59 9.02 -4.51
N ALA A 27 11.57 9.65 -3.86
CA ALA A 27 12.58 10.44 -4.56
C ALA A 27 13.51 9.59 -5.44
N GLY A 28 13.65 8.28 -5.15
CA GLY A 28 14.48 7.34 -5.91
C GLY A 28 13.78 6.72 -7.13
N ASP A 29 12.45 6.77 -7.19
CA ASP A 29 11.64 6.13 -8.23
C ASP A 29 10.86 7.18 -9.04
N ARG A 30 10.74 6.97 -10.34
CA ARG A 30 10.19 7.97 -11.27
C ARG A 30 8.69 7.80 -11.51
N SER A 31 8.07 6.69 -11.11
CA SER A 31 6.65 6.44 -11.41
C SER A 31 6.02 5.49 -10.37
N PRO A 32 5.63 5.99 -9.19
CA PRO A 32 4.89 5.16 -8.24
C PRO A 32 3.51 4.79 -8.78
N VAL A 33 3.10 3.54 -8.53
CA VAL A 33 1.81 3.00 -8.96
C VAL A 33 1.02 2.51 -7.76
N MET A 34 -0.30 2.74 -7.74
CA MET A 34 -1.20 2.15 -6.75
C MET A 34 -2.28 1.32 -7.45
N SER A 35 -2.69 0.22 -6.84
CA SER A 35 -3.86 -0.52 -7.33
C SER A 35 -5.15 0.28 -7.13
N THR A 36 -6.09 0.18 -8.07
CA THR A 36 -7.42 0.80 -7.91
C THR A 36 -8.17 0.30 -6.68
N ALA A 37 -7.88 -0.92 -6.20
CA ALA A 37 -8.46 -1.45 -4.96
C ALA A 37 -7.91 -0.72 -3.72
N ASN A 38 -6.59 -0.54 -3.64
CA ASN A 38 -5.96 0.20 -2.53
C ASN A 38 -6.27 1.70 -2.59
N ALA A 39 -6.50 2.27 -3.78
CA ALA A 39 -6.99 3.65 -3.92
C ALA A 39 -8.40 3.83 -3.32
N ALA A 40 -9.30 2.86 -3.53
CA ALA A 40 -10.63 2.88 -2.94
C ALA A 40 -10.57 2.76 -1.41
N GLU A 41 -9.76 1.84 -0.89
CA GLU A 41 -9.51 1.71 0.56
C GLU A 41 -8.96 3.01 1.15
N CYS A 42 -7.92 3.59 0.53
CA CYS A 42 -7.31 4.84 0.95
C CYS A 42 -8.35 5.95 1.04
N LEU A 43 -9.19 6.14 0.02
CA LEU A 43 -10.24 7.15 0.01
C LEU A 43 -11.30 6.91 1.09
N ILE A 44 -11.68 5.66 1.37
CA ILE A 44 -12.62 5.32 2.45
C ILE A 44 -12.02 5.73 3.80
N VAL A 45 -10.76 5.37 4.07
CA VAL A 45 -10.08 5.73 5.32
C VAL A 45 -9.93 7.24 5.45
N LEU A 46 -9.48 7.92 4.40
CA LEU A 46 -9.36 9.38 4.39
C LEU A 46 -10.70 10.08 4.57
N THR A 47 -11.80 9.52 4.05
CA THR A 47 -13.15 10.09 4.22
C THR A 47 -13.56 10.08 5.69
N SER A 48 -13.20 9.05 6.45
CA SER A 48 -13.47 9.03 7.90
C SER A 48 -12.71 10.12 8.67
N ARG A 49 -11.57 10.59 8.15
CA ARG A 49 -10.69 11.58 8.80
C ARG A 49 -10.92 13.01 8.29
N HIS A 50 -11.20 13.19 7.01
CA HIS A 50 -11.30 14.51 6.35
C HIS A 50 -12.70 14.80 5.78
N GLY A 51 -13.64 13.86 5.84
CA GLY A 51 -14.98 14.02 5.30
C GLY A 51 -14.96 14.31 3.79
N ALA A 52 -15.76 15.29 3.36
CA ALA A 52 -15.95 15.63 1.95
C ALA A 52 -14.67 16.08 1.22
N THR A 53 -13.63 16.52 1.94
CA THR A 53 -12.37 16.98 1.32
C THR A 53 -11.37 15.84 1.07
N ALA A 54 -11.66 14.61 1.52
CA ALA A 54 -10.75 13.47 1.41
C ALA A 54 -10.23 13.25 -0.03
N ARG A 55 -11.13 13.31 -1.01
CA ARG A 55 -10.75 13.17 -2.43
C ARG A 55 -9.86 14.30 -2.91
N THR A 56 -10.11 15.53 -2.47
CA THR A 56 -9.28 16.70 -2.84
C THR A 56 -7.87 16.57 -2.28
N VAL A 57 -7.73 16.16 -1.02
CA VAL A 57 -6.42 15.95 -0.38
C VAL A 57 -5.66 14.80 -1.08
N PHE A 58 -6.36 13.69 -1.36
CA PHE A 58 -5.80 12.57 -2.10
C PHE A 58 -5.32 12.99 -3.50
N ASP A 59 -6.14 13.68 -4.28
CA ASP A 59 -5.79 14.08 -5.66
C ASP A 59 -4.64 15.10 -5.70
N ARG A 60 -4.53 15.95 -4.67
CA ARG A 60 -3.39 16.85 -4.51
C ARG A 60 -2.10 16.07 -4.36
N LEU A 61 -2.02 15.17 -3.37
CA LEU A 61 -0.82 14.36 -3.17
C LEU A 61 -0.52 13.47 -4.39
N ARG A 62 -1.56 12.87 -4.98
CA ARG A 62 -1.45 12.08 -6.22
C ARG A 62 -0.74 12.86 -7.33
N SER A 63 -1.10 14.13 -7.50
CA SER A 63 -0.50 15.00 -8.50
C SER A 63 0.93 15.41 -8.12
N GLU A 64 1.19 15.66 -6.84
CA GLU A 64 2.53 16.03 -6.34
C GLU A 64 3.57 14.90 -6.53
N ILE A 65 3.16 13.63 -6.34
CA ILE A 65 4.06 12.47 -6.47
C ILE A 65 3.96 11.75 -7.82
N ASN A 66 3.17 12.26 -8.77
CA ASN A 66 2.87 11.62 -10.05
C ASN A 66 2.37 10.16 -9.91
N LEU A 67 1.45 9.91 -8.98
CA LEU A 67 0.92 8.57 -8.71
C LEU A 67 -0.03 8.10 -9.83
N GLU A 68 0.35 6.98 -10.44
CA GLU A 68 -0.44 6.27 -11.43
C GLU A 68 -1.30 5.15 -10.81
N PHE A 69 -2.26 4.65 -11.58
CA PHE A 69 -3.14 3.55 -11.14
C PHE A 69 -3.04 2.33 -12.03
N GLN A 70 -2.90 1.18 -11.39
CA GLN A 70 -3.06 -0.13 -12.02
C GLN A 70 -4.47 -0.68 -11.74
N PRO A 71 -5.25 -1.00 -12.78
CA PRO A 71 -6.55 -1.64 -12.61
C PRO A 71 -6.45 -2.97 -11.87
N PHE A 72 -7.28 -3.16 -10.85
CA PHE A 72 -7.37 -4.43 -10.13
C PHE A 72 -8.25 -5.42 -10.90
N THR A 73 -7.62 -6.42 -11.51
CA THR A 73 -8.28 -7.40 -12.39
C THR A 73 -8.64 -8.71 -11.67
N LEU A 74 -9.33 -9.61 -12.37
CA LEU A 74 -9.64 -10.96 -11.86
C LEU A 74 -8.38 -11.76 -11.48
N GLU A 75 -7.29 -11.59 -12.21
CA GLU A 75 -6.02 -12.27 -11.91
C GLU A 75 -5.44 -11.80 -10.56
N HIS A 76 -5.52 -10.49 -10.28
CA HIS A 76 -5.14 -9.95 -8.98
C HIS A 76 -5.99 -10.56 -7.87
N ALA A 77 -7.30 -10.71 -8.08
CA ALA A 77 -8.20 -11.29 -7.08
C ALA A 77 -7.84 -12.76 -6.74
N TRP A 78 -7.46 -13.56 -7.74
CA TRP A 78 -7.00 -14.93 -7.50
C TRP A 78 -5.68 -15.00 -6.74
N ILE A 79 -4.76 -14.08 -7.01
CA ILE A 79 -3.50 -13.98 -6.26
C ILE A 79 -3.74 -13.49 -4.85
N ALA A 80 -4.59 -12.48 -4.64
CA ALA A 80 -4.96 -11.99 -3.32
C ALA A 80 -5.58 -13.10 -2.46
N HIS A 81 -6.47 -13.90 -3.04
CA HIS A 81 -7.03 -15.07 -2.35
C HIS A 81 -5.96 -16.11 -1.98
N ARG A 82 -5.02 -16.42 -2.88
CA ARG A 82 -3.89 -17.33 -2.58
C ARG A 82 -3.01 -16.77 -1.47
N ALA A 83 -2.71 -15.47 -1.52
CA ALA A 83 -1.95 -14.77 -0.50
C ALA A 83 -2.64 -14.84 0.86
N TYR A 84 -3.97 -14.67 0.92
CA TYR A 84 -4.72 -14.81 2.16
C TYR A 84 -4.65 -16.23 2.75
N LEU A 85 -4.74 -17.26 1.90
CA LEU A 85 -4.62 -18.65 2.35
C LEU A 85 -3.24 -18.95 2.94
N GLN A 86 -2.18 -18.35 2.39
CA GLN A 86 -0.80 -18.61 2.78
C GLN A 86 -0.30 -17.70 3.91
N TYR A 87 -0.69 -16.44 3.90
CA TYR A 87 -0.11 -15.36 4.72
C TYR A 87 -1.15 -14.61 5.57
N GLY A 88 -2.43 -14.97 5.50
CA GLY A 88 -3.51 -14.19 6.09
C GLY A 88 -3.55 -14.17 7.61
N LYS A 89 -4.22 -13.15 8.16
CA LYS A 89 -4.47 -12.98 9.60
C LYS A 89 -5.09 -14.23 10.23
N GLY A 90 -4.52 -14.65 11.36
CA GLY A 90 -4.94 -15.86 12.09
C GLY A 90 -4.43 -17.17 11.49
N ARG A 91 -3.63 -17.13 10.42
CA ARG A 91 -3.06 -18.31 9.74
C ARG A 91 -1.54 -18.28 9.69
N HIS A 92 -0.97 -17.10 9.47
CA HIS A 92 0.47 -16.90 9.30
C HIS A 92 0.96 -15.69 10.11
N PRO A 93 2.23 -15.68 10.56
CA PRO A 93 2.85 -14.52 11.22
C PRO A 93 2.82 -13.21 10.42
N ALA A 94 2.83 -13.28 9.08
CA ALA A 94 2.61 -12.15 8.18
C ALA A 94 1.25 -11.46 8.41
N ALA A 95 0.25 -12.23 8.81
CA ALA A 95 -1.07 -11.75 9.20
C ALA A 95 -1.80 -10.81 8.21
N LEU A 96 -1.59 -10.99 6.89
CA LEU A 96 -2.20 -10.13 5.85
C LEU A 96 -3.73 -10.04 6.01
N ASN A 97 -4.23 -8.81 6.05
CA ASN A 97 -5.65 -8.49 6.03
C ASN A 97 -6.18 -8.39 4.57
N TYR A 98 -7.46 -8.05 4.42
CA TYR A 98 -8.08 -7.93 3.09
C TYR A 98 -7.39 -6.89 2.19
N GLY A 99 -7.12 -5.68 2.69
CA GLY A 99 -6.41 -4.62 1.96
C GLY A 99 -4.98 -5.04 1.59
N ASP A 100 -4.27 -5.67 2.54
CA ASP A 100 -2.90 -6.13 2.33
C ASP A 100 -2.81 -7.16 1.20
N THR A 101 -3.80 -8.05 1.08
CA THR A 101 -3.82 -9.04 -0.01
C THR A 101 -3.95 -8.40 -1.38
N MET A 102 -4.56 -7.22 -1.48
CA MET A 102 -4.66 -6.45 -2.73
C MET A 102 -3.31 -5.83 -3.10
N ALA A 103 -2.63 -5.23 -2.11
CA ALA A 103 -1.30 -4.67 -2.29
C ALA A 103 -0.28 -5.75 -2.66
N TYR A 104 -0.31 -6.87 -1.94
CA TYR A 104 0.50 -8.06 -2.23
C TYR A 104 0.29 -8.54 -3.67
N ALA A 105 -0.98 -8.72 -4.10
CA ALA A 105 -1.27 -9.25 -5.43
C ALA A 105 -0.78 -8.32 -6.54
N THR A 106 -0.90 -7.01 -6.32
CA THR A 106 -0.44 -5.98 -7.26
C THR A 106 1.08 -6.01 -7.38
N ALA A 107 1.80 -6.02 -6.26
CA ALA A 107 3.27 -6.12 -6.24
C ALA A 107 3.76 -7.43 -6.86
N LYS A 108 3.12 -8.56 -6.53
CA LYS A 108 3.48 -9.88 -7.07
C LYS A 108 3.33 -9.95 -8.58
N LEU A 109 2.23 -9.42 -9.14
CA LEU A 109 1.98 -9.43 -10.58
C LEU A 109 2.85 -8.44 -11.34
N ALA A 110 3.02 -7.23 -10.81
CA ALA A 110 3.86 -6.22 -11.41
C ALA A 110 5.35 -6.57 -11.33
N GLN A 111 5.73 -7.48 -10.42
CA GLN A 111 7.12 -7.76 -10.06
C GLN A 111 7.89 -6.50 -9.63
N GLU A 112 7.18 -5.62 -8.93
CA GLU A 112 7.65 -4.30 -8.51
C GLU A 112 7.74 -4.23 -6.98
N PRO A 113 8.72 -3.50 -6.41
CA PRO A 113 8.83 -3.30 -4.96
C PRO A 113 7.57 -2.69 -4.37
N LEU A 114 7.23 -3.05 -3.13
CA LEU A 114 6.05 -2.55 -2.41
C LEU A 114 6.43 -1.63 -1.25
N ILE A 115 5.94 -0.40 -1.28
CA ILE A 115 5.95 0.50 -0.11
C ILE A 115 4.62 0.33 0.63
N ALA A 116 4.71 -0.19 1.86
CA ALA A 116 3.62 -0.32 2.80
C ALA A 116 4.15 -0.11 4.22
N ILE A 117 3.27 0.22 5.16
CA ILE A 117 3.60 0.37 6.58
C ILE A 117 3.17 -0.90 7.32
N GLY A 118 4.12 -1.55 7.99
CA GLY A 118 3.94 -2.80 8.73
C GLY A 118 5.02 -3.84 8.42
N ASN A 119 5.09 -4.90 9.23
CA ASN A 119 6.03 -6.04 9.01
C ASN A 119 5.39 -7.19 8.25
N ASP A 120 4.14 -7.02 7.87
CA ASP A 120 3.26 -8.09 7.41
C ASP A 120 3.82 -8.67 6.10
N PHE A 121 4.27 -7.81 5.19
CA PHE A 121 4.84 -8.19 3.90
C PHE A 121 6.25 -8.78 3.97
N ALA A 122 7.05 -8.42 4.98
CA ALA A 122 8.42 -8.94 5.14
C ALA A 122 8.46 -10.44 5.46
N GLN A 123 7.33 -11.01 5.89
CA GLN A 123 7.16 -12.43 6.19
C GLN A 123 6.46 -13.18 5.05
N THR A 124 6.40 -12.59 3.86
CA THR A 124 5.86 -13.20 2.65
C THR A 124 6.99 -13.63 1.70
N ASP A 125 6.63 -14.17 0.54
CA ASP A 125 7.54 -14.49 -0.58
C ASP A 125 7.72 -13.32 -1.56
N LEU A 126 7.45 -12.08 -1.15
CA LEU A 126 7.84 -10.90 -1.91
C LEU A 126 9.34 -10.64 -1.67
N GLU A 127 10.14 -10.79 -2.72
CA GLU A 127 11.59 -10.53 -2.69
C GLU A 127 11.88 -9.25 -3.47
N PHE A 128 11.91 -8.11 -2.78
CA PHE A 128 12.22 -6.81 -3.40
C PHE A 128 13.09 -5.94 -2.48
N ASP A 129 14.03 -5.20 -3.07
CA ASP A 129 14.70 -4.07 -2.41
C ASP A 129 13.68 -2.91 -2.26
N GLY A 130 12.88 -2.89 -1.18
CA GLY A 130 11.93 -1.79 -0.99
C GLY A 130 10.79 -1.93 0.03
N VAL A 131 10.79 -2.91 0.95
CA VAL A 131 9.82 -2.89 2.06
C VAL A 131 10.24 -1.87 3.11
N ILE A 132 9.47 -0.78 3.28
CA ILE A 132 9.74 0.25 4.28
C ILE A 132 8.81 0.07 5.51
N GLY A 133 9.21 -0.89 6.36
CA GLY A 133 9.17 -0.81 7.83
C GLY A 133 7.90 -1.14 8.64
N TYR A 134 8.11 -1.65 9.88
CA TYR A 134 7.15 -1.96 10.96
C TYR A 134 7.35 -1.18 12.23
N TRP A 135 6.24 -0.73 12.85
CA TRP A 135 6.18 -0.42 14.27
C TRP A 135 4.79 -0.79 14.80
N PRO A 136 4.67 -1.45 15.97
CA PRO A 136 3.39 -1.77 16.56
C PRO A 136 2.74 -0.50 17.11
N THR A 137 1.47 -0.26 16.78
CA THR A 137 0.65 0.63 17.60
C THR A 137 0.39 -0.07 18.93
N HIS A 138 0.93 0.48 20.02
CA HIS A 138 0.41 0.22 21.35
C HIS A 138 -1.03 0.72 21.48
#